data_AF-A0A195BKV4-F1
#
_entry.id   AF-A0A195BKV4-F1
#
_cell.length_a   1.000
_cell.length_b   1.000
_cell.length_c   1.000
_cell.angle_alpha   90.00
_cell.angle_beta   90.00
_cell.angle_gamma   90.00
#
_symmetry.space_group_name_H-M   'P 1'
#
loop_
_entity.id
_entity.type
_entity.pdbx_description
1 polymer ?
#
loop_
_entity_poly.entity_id
_entity_poly.type
_entity_poly.pdbx_seq_one_letter_code
_entity_poly.pdbx_strand_id
1 'polypeptide(L)'
;MFVKVSWVAVTIITLFCVYTSAQIVSQVCLGCICEVSSGCNTTIGCSETVCGPFAITWGYWFDAGKPTLNSEPLSDNAYARCVNDPYCAAAAVQNYMTKFGHDCTGNGVIDCEDYLRIHRLGANGCTGALNSKYENRFKLCLQTFQNQ
;
A
#
# COMPACT_ATOMS: atom_id res chain seq x y z
N MET A 1 -64.28 7.32 24.15
CA MET A 1 -63.25 6.29 24.47
C MET A 1 -62.01 6.64 23.66
N PHE A 2 -60.98 7.19 24.31
CA PHE A 2 -59.75 7.64 23.67
C PHE A 2 -58.72 6.52 23.75
N VAL A 3 -58.36 5.94 22.60
CA VAL A 3 -57.25 4.98 22.50
C VAL A 3 -55.96 5.79 22.55
N LYS A 4 -55.21 5.68 23.65
CA LYS A 4 -53.86 6.23 23.76
C LYS A 4 -52.92 5.36 22.92
N VAL A 5 -52.62 5.81 21.69
CA VAL A 5 -51.52 5.24 20.91
C VAL A 5 -50.22 5.79 21.51
N SER A 6 -49.52 4.94 22.26
CA SER A 6 -48.22 5.27 22.84
C SER A 6 -47.17 5.27 21.73
N TRP A 7 -46.63 6.45 21.41
CA TRP A 7 -45.56 6.62 20.44
C TRP A 7 -44.25 6.11 21.04
N VAL A 8 -43.99 4.81 20.93
CA VAL A 8 -42.62 4.30 21.08
C VAL A 8 -41.97 4.42 19.71
N ALA A 9 -41.30 5.55 19.47
CA ALA A 9 -40.41 5.70 18.32
C ALA A 9 -39.27 4.70 18.49
N VAL A 10 -39.35 3.56 17.80
CA VAL A 10 -38.25 2.60 17.70
C VAL A 10 -37.20 3.24 16.79
N THR A 11 -36.28 3.99 17.38
CA THR A 11 -35.09 4.47 16.69
C THR A 11 -34.18 3.27 16.44
N ILE A 12 -34.24 2.73 15.22
CA ILE A 12 -33.29 1.72 14.72
C ILE A 12 -31.93 2.42 14.65
N ILE A 13 -31.08 2.23 15.66
CA ILE A 13 -29.68 2.65 15.61
C ILE A 13 -28.99 1.68 14.65
N THR A 14 -28.97 2.04 13.37
CA THR A 14 -28.13 1.34 12.37
C THR A 14 -26.68 1.59 12.76
N LEU A 15 -26.05 0.58 13.36
CA LEU A 15 -24.62 0.55 13.62
C LEU A 15 -23.90 0.56 12.26
N PHE A 16 -23.60 1.75 11.74
CA PHE A 16 -22.66 1.90 10.65
C PHE A 16 -21.30 1.49 11.21
N CYS A 17 -20.94 0.20 11.07
CA CYS A 17 -19.56 -0.24 11.17
C CYS A 17 -18.79 0.47 10.06
N VAL A 18 -18.20 1.62 10.39
CA VAL A 18 -17.18 2.24 9.56
C VAL A 18 -15.99 1.28 9.61
N TYR A 19 -15.86 0.42 8.60
CA TYR A 19 -14.67 -0.39 8.39
C TYR A 19 -13.53 0.56 7.99
N THR A 20 -12.87 1.17 8.98
CA THR A 20 -11.58 1.82 8.75
C THR A 20 -10.54 0.73 8.53
N SER A 21 -10.14 0.48 7.28
CA SER A 21 -8.96 -0.33 7.01
C SER A 21 -7.75 0.44 7.54
N ALA A 22 -7.17 -0.04 8.65
CA ALA A 22 -5.93 0.50 9.15
C ALA A 22 -4.85 0.32 8.07
N GLN A 23 -4.29 1.43 7.59
CA GLN A 23 -3.11 1.40 6.72
C GLN A 23 -1.93 0.88 7.54
N ILE A 24 -1.45 -0.32 7.21
CA ILE A 24 -0.32 -0.93 7.93
C ILE A 24 1.01 -0.28 7.57
N VAL A 25 1.14 0.24 6.34
CA VAL A 25 2.29 1.02 5.89
C VAL A 25 1.97 2.50 6.10
N SER A 26 2.81 3.23 6.82
CA SER A 26 2.60 4.66 7.04
C SER A 26 2.75 5.46 5.74
N GLN A 27 2.16 6.66 5.69
CA GLN A 27 2.29 7.55 4.53
C GLN A 27 3.75 7.95 4.26
N VAL A 28 4.53 8.21 5.32
CA VAL A 28 5.97 8.48 5.21
C VAL A 28 6.69 7.28 4.60
N CYS A 29 6.36 6.07 5.05
CA CYS A 29 6.96 4.85 4.53
C CYS A 29 6.65 4.65 3.03
N LEU A 30 5.38 4.81 2.64
CA LEU A 30 4.97 4.76 1.23
C LEU A 30 5.71 5.81 0.38
N GLY A 31 5.79 7.06 0.87
CA GLY A 31 6.51 8.12 0.19
C GLY A 31 7.98 7.76 -0.02
N CYS A 32 8.67 7.28 1.01
CA CYS A 32 10.08 6.91 0.89
C CYS A 32 10.32 5.70 -0.01
N ILE A 33 9.42 4.71 -0.03
CA ILE A 33 9.48 3.61 -1.01
C ILE A 33 9.32 4.16 -2.44
N CYS A 34 8.35 5.05 -2.66
CA CYS A 34 8.12 5.72 -3.95
C CYS A 34 9.37 6.46 -4.45
N GLU A 35 10.00 7.24 -3.56
CA GLU A 35 11.19 8.04 -3.84
C GLU A 35 12.40 7.20 -4.25
N VAL A 36 12.64 6.07 -3.58
CA VAL A 36 13.78 5.22 -3.94
C VAL A 36 13.51 4.33 -5.15
N SER A 37 12.25 3.98 -5.41
CA SER A 37 11.86 3.19 -6.59
C SER A 37 12.00 3.96 -7.90
N SER A 38 11.58 5.22 -7.94
CA SER A 38 11.58 6.02 -9.19
C SER A 38 11.85 7.52 -9.03
N GLY A 39 12.12 8.00 -7.81
CA GLY A 39 12.00 9.43 -7.49
C GLY A 39 10.54 9.89 -7.46
N CYS A 40 9.64 8.97 -7.09
CA CYS A 40 8.19 9.12 -7.12
C CYS A 40 7.64 9.72 -8.43
N ASN A 41 8.22 9.32 -9.56
CA ASN A 41 7.90 9.87 -10.88
C ASN A 41 6.57 9.29 -11.40
N THR A 42 5.48 10.05 -11.25
CA THR A 42 4.13 9.66 -11.69
C THR A 42 3.92 9.73 -13.21
N THR A 43 4.95 10.13 -13.97
CA THR A 43 4.91 10.21 -15.44
C THR A 43 5.78 9.15 -16.12
N ILE A 44 6.47 8.29 -15.34
CA ILE A 44 7.45 7.33 -15.87
C ILE A 44 6.81 6.24 -16.75
N GLY A 45 5.52 5.96 -16.56
CA GLY A 45 4.82 4.93 -17.33
C GLY A 45 5.32 3.52 -17.02
N CYS A 46 5.36 2.67 -18.04
CA CYS A 46 5.84 1.29 -17.95
C CYS A 46 7.11 1.10 -18.76
N SER A 47 8.09 0.39 -18.19
CA SER A 47 9.29 -0.08 -18.87
C SER A 47 9.40 -1.58 -18.70
N GLU A 48 9.34 -2.32 -19.81
CA GLU A 48 9.33 -3.78 -19.84
C GLU A 48 8.21 -4.37 -18.96
N THR A 49 8.56 -4.91 -17.78
CA THR A 49 7.64 -5.59 -16.86
C THR A 49 7.31 -4.76 -15.61
N VAL A 50 7.91 -3.57 -15.49
CA VAL A 50 7.85 -2.71 -14.30
C VAL A 50 7.15 -1.40 -14.65
N CYS A 51 6.24 -0.94 -13.79
CA CYS A 51 5.43 0.23 -14.06
C CYS A 51 5.31 1.17 -12.86
N GLY A 52 5.16 2.45 -13.19
CA GLY A 52 4.71 3.49 -12.28
C GLY A 52 5.71 3.90 -11.21
N PRO A 53 5.29 4.83 -10.33
CA PRO A 53 6.18 5.49 -9.38
C PRO A 53 6.74 4.54 -8.30
N PHE A 54 6.06 3.42 -8.05
CA PHE A 54 6.49 2.37 -7.13
C PHE A 54 7.26 1.23 -7.82
N ALA A 55 7.54 1.28 -9.12
CA ALA A 55 8.23 0.21 -9.84
C ALA A 55 7.61 -1.18 -9.58
N ILE A 56 6.27 -1.26 -9.69
CA ILE A 56 5.50 -2.49 -9.42
C ILE A 56 5.52 -3.38 -10.66
N THR A 57 5.58 -4.70 -10.47
CA THR A 57 5.41 -5.70 -11.54
C THR A 57 3.99 -6.22 -11.59
N TRP A 58 3.60 -6.87 -12.69
CA TRP A 58 2.28 -7.49 -12.80
C TRP A 58 2.03 -8.54 -11.70
N GLY A 59 3.03 -9.38 -11.40
CA GLY A 59 2.93 -10.38 -10.34
C GLY A 59 2.72 -9.78 -8.96
N TYR A 60 3.44 -8.69 -8.65
CA TYR A 60 3.24 -7.94 -7.42
C TYR A 60 1.81 -7.40 -7.30
N TRP A 61 1.30 -6.75 -8.34
CA TRP A 61 -0.08 -6.24 -8.39
C TRP A 61 -1.12 -7.36 -8.28
N PHE A 62 -0.89 -8.48 -8.95
CA PHE A 62 -1.74 -9.66 -8.87
C PHE A 62 -1.85 -10.17 -7.43
N ASP A 63 -0.71 -10.33 -6.78
CA ASP A 63 -0.65 -10.84 -5.42
C ASP A 63 -1.21 -9.86 -4.38
N ALA A 64 -1.15 -8.56 -4.66
CA ALA A 64 -1.79 -7.49 -3.92
C ALA A 64 -3.33 -7.46 -4.07
N GLY A 65 -3.93 -8.48 -4.69
CA GLY A 65 -5.38 -8.58 -4.86
C GLY A 65 -5.92 -7.80 -6.06
N LYS A 66 -5.06 -7.39 -7.00
CA LYS A 66 -5.43 -6.70 -8.24
C LYS A 66 -6.27 -5.43 -8.00
N PRO A 67 -5.84 -4.48 -7.14
CA PRO A 67 -6.58 -3.25 -6.96
C PRO A 67 -6.74 -2.52 -8.30
N THR A 68 -7.90 -1.89 -8.50
CA THR A 68 -8.21 -1.19 -9.74
C THR A 68 -8.45 0.28 -9.46
N LEU A 69 -8.15 1.13 -10.45
CA LEU A 69 -8.37 2.56 -10.34
C LEU A 69 -9.87 2.84 -10.30
N ASN A 70 -10.35 3.58 -9.31
CA ASN A 70 -11.77 3.93 -9.14
C ASN A 70 -12.72 2.71 -9.11
N SER A 71 -12.26 1.57 -8.60
CA SER A 71 -13.05 0.32 -8.54
C SER A 71 -13.58 -0.14 -9.91
N GLU A 72 -12.84 0.16 -10.98
CA GLU A 72 -13.21 -0.30 -12.31
C GLU A 72 -13.12 -1.82 -12.44
N PRO A 73 -13.89 -2.43 -13.37
CA PRO A 73 -13.76 -3.86 -13.68
C PRO A 73 -12.33 -4.22 -14.12
N LEU A 74 -11.90 -5.44 -13.79
CA LEU A 74 -10.63 -5.97 -14.28
C LEU A 74 -10.61 -6.01 -15.81
N SER A 75 -9.49 -5.61 -16.38
CA SER A 75 -9.19 -5.64 -17.81
C SER A 75 -7.70 -5.86 -18.02
N ASP A 76 -7.28 -6.13 -19.26
CA ASP A 76 -5.85 -6.32 -19.59
C ASP A 76 -5.00 -5.10 -19.22
N ASN A 77 -5.59 -3.90 -19.23
CA ASN A 77 -4.91 -2.65 -18.87
C ASN A 77 -5.08 -2.25 -17.40
N ALA A 78 -5.87 -2.98 -16.59
CA ALA A 78 -6.16 -2.60 -15.20
C ALA A 78 -4.88 -2.52 -14.35
N TYR A 79 -3.93 -3.43 -14.58
CA TYR A 79 -2.60 -3.39 -13.98
C TYR A 79 -1.91 -2.04 -14.24
N ALA A 80 -1.64 -1.73 -15.51
CA ALA A 80 -0.92 -0.52 -15.89
C ALA A 80 -1.66 0.75 -15.47
N ARG A 81 -2.99 0.78 -15.54
CA ARG A 81 -3.79 1.93 -15.11
C ARG A 81 -3.71 2.15 -13.60
N CYS A 82 -3.77 1.08 -12.81
CA CYS A 82 -3.65 1.20 -11.37
C CYS A 82 -2.25 1.62 -10.94
N VAL A 83 -1.22 0.90 -11.38
CA VAL A 83 0.14 1.10 -10.83
C VAL A 83 0.81 2.39 -11.31
N ASN A 84 0.29 3.05 -12.37
CA ASN A 84 0.71 4.40 -12.77
C ASN A 84 -0.03 5.52 -12.01
N ASP A 85 -1.16 5.24 -11.37
CA ASP A 85 -1.82 6.18 -10.47
C ASP A 85 -1.20 6.06 -9.06
N PRO A 86 -0.73 7.15 -8.44
CA PRO A 86 0.00 7.07 -7.17
C PRO A 86 -0.85 6.50 -6.03
N TYR A 87 -2.15 6.74 -6.00
CA TYR A 87 -3.03 6.25 -4.94
C TYR A 87 -3.37 4.76 -5.12
N CYS A 88 -3.68 4.34 -6.34
CA CYS A 88 -3.93 2.93 -6.64
C CYS A 88 -2.65 2.09 -6.50
N ALA A 89 -1.51 2.63 -6.92
CA ALA A 89 -0.20 2.00 -6.69
C ALA A 89 0.12 1.85 -5.19
N ALA A 90 -0.12 2.90 -4.39
CA ALA A 90 0.04 2.82 -2.94
C ALA A 90 -0.91 1.78 -2.30
N ALA A 91 -2.14 1.65 -2.80
CA ALA A 91 -3.06 0.59 -2.37
C ALA A 91 -2.53 -0.80 -2.70
N ALA A 92 -1.89 -0.99 -3.86
CA ALA A 92 -1.22 -2.24 -4.19
C ALA A 92 -0.07 -2.55 -3.22
N VAL A 93 0.74 -1.56 -2.84
CA VAL A 93 1.79 -1.73 -1.82
C VAL A 93 1.20 -2.11 -0.46
N GLN A 94 0.15 -1.41 -0.01
CA GLN A 94 -0.53 -1.73 1.26
C GLN A 94 -1.07 -3.16 1.29
N ASN A 95 -1.76 -3.58 0.23
CA ASN A 95 -2.31 -4.93 0.15
C ASN A 95 -1.21 -5.99 0.10
N TYR A 96 -0.12 -5.73 -0.63
CA TYR A 96 1.03 -6.63 -0.70
C TYR A 96 1.68 -6.79 0.68
N MET A 97 1.90 -5.70 1.41
CA MET A 97 2.44 -5.76 2.77
C MET A 97 1.45 -6.41 3.75
N THR A 98 0.14 -6.29 3.51
CA THR A 98 -0.87 -6.95 4.36
C THR A 98 -0.79 -8.47 4.20
N LYS A 99 -0.52 -8.93 2.98
CA LYS A 99 -0.38 -10.36 2.65
C LYS A 99 0.98 -10.94 3.04
N PHE A 100 2.05 -10.17 2.90
CA PHE A 100 3.42 -10.67 2.99
C PHE A 100 4.29 -9.98 4.04
N GLY A 101 3.78 -9.03 4.81
CA GLY A 101 4.54 -8.33 5.85
C GLY A 101 5.04 -9.30 6.92
N HIS A 102 6.35 -9.33 7.14
CA HIS A 102 7.02 -10.09 8.21
C HIS A 102 8.38 -9.46 8.50
N ASP A 103 9.01 -9.87 9.60
CA ASP A 103 10.32 -9.40 10.00
C ASP A 103 11.40 -9.97 9.06
N CYS A 104 12.02 -9.07 8.31
CA CYS A 104 13.05 -9.34 7.31
C CYS A 104 14.44 -8.93 7.81
N THR A 105 14.51 -8.11 8.86
CA THR A 105 15.76 -7.64 9.47
C THR A 105 16.22 -8.52 10.64
N GLY A 106 15.32 -9.32 11.21
CA GLY A 106 15.56 -10.19 12.35
C GLY A 106 15.59 -9.45 13.70
N ASN A 107 15.02 -8.25 13.77
CA ASN A 107 15.03 -7.42 14.97
C ASN A 107 13.78 -7.62 15.87
N GLY A 108 12.83 -8.47 15.45
CA GLY A 108 11.60 -8.78 16.17
C GLY A 108 10.47 -7.76 15.99
N VAL A 109 10.64 -6.77 15.10
CA VAL A 109 9.65 -5.73 14.78
C VAL A 109 9.37 -5.80 13.27
N ILE A 110 8.12 -5.56 12.89
CA ILE A 110 7.74 -5.39 11.48
C ILE A 110 7.56 -3.90 11.25
N ASP A 111 8.47 -3.27 10.53
CA ASP A 111 8.45 -1.84 10.27
C ASP A 111 8.74 -1.48 8.80
N CYS A 112 9.00 -0.19 8.55
CA CYS A 112 9.20 0.32 7.21
C CYS A 112 10.47 -0.23 6.53
N GLU A 113 11.52 -0.58 7.30
CA GLU A 113 12.70 -1.22 6.73
C GLU A 113 12.35 -2.61 6.18
N ASP A 114 11.52 -3.38 6.87
CA ASP A 114 11.02 -4.67 6.37
C ASP A 114 10.17 -4.51 5.11
N TYR A 115 9.26 -3.53 5.11
CA TYR A 115 8.41 -3.25 3.94
C TYR A 115 9.22 -2.83 2.72
N LEU A 116 10.28 -2.02 2.88
CA LEU A 116 11.19 -1.72 1.77
C LEU A 116 11.83 -2.98 1.20
N ARG A 117 12.31 -3.86 2.08
CA ARG A 117 13.00 -5.09 1.68
C ARG A 117 12.06 -6.04 0.96
N ILE A 118 10.84 -6.22 1.47
CA ILE A 118 9.78 -7.01 0.80
C ILE A 118 9.42 -6.40 -0.56
N HIS A 119 9.30 -5.08 -0.64
CA HIS A 119 8.98 -4.40 -1.89
C HIS A 119 10.08 -4.61 -2.94
N ARG A 120 11.34 -4.50 -2.54
CA ARG A 120 12.48 -4.54 -3.45
C ARG A 120 12.95 -5.94 -3.82
N LEU A 121 12.91 -6.88 -2.87
CA LEU A 121 13.49 -8.22 -3.00
C LEU A 121 12.43 -9.33 -3.08
N GLY A 122 11.15 -8.98 -2.90
CA GLY A 122 10.05 -9.93 -2.77
C GLY A 122 9.98 -10.53 -1.36
N ALA A 123 8.81 -11.07 -1.02
CA ALA A 123 8.52 -11.62 0.31
C ALA A 123 9.58 -12.64 0.79
N ASN A 124 9.86 -13.67 -0.01
CA ASN A 124 10.80 -14.72 0.40
C ASN A 124 12.28 -14.30 0.32
N GLY A 125 12.59 -13.22 -0.39
CA GLY A 125 13.95 -12.75 -0.63
C GLY A 125 14.39 -11.61 0.29
N CYS A 126 13.51 -11.13 1.18
CA CYS A 126 13.69 -9.87 1.89
C CYS A 126 14.86 -9.85 2.89
N THR A 127 15.42 -11.00 3.26
CA THR A 127 16.64 -11.08 4.10
C THR A 127 17.92 -10.84 3.29
N GLY A 128 17.85 -10.81 1.95
CA GLY A 128 18.98 -10.56 1.06
C GLY A 128 19.56 -9.13 1.16
N ALA A 129 20.78 -8.93 0.67
CA ALA A 129 21.41 -7.62 0.71
C ALA A 129 20.74 -6.62 -0.24
N LEU A 130 20.47 -5.41 0.26
CA LEU A 130 20.10 -4.28 -0.59
C LEU A 130 21.35 -3.62 -1.17
N ASN A 131 21.20 -2.98 -2.33
CA ASN A 131 22.24 -2.08 -2.83
C ASN A 131 22.41 -0.91 -1.84
N SER A 132 23.64 -0.63 -1.41
CA SER A 132 23.92 0.37 -0.37
C SER A 132 23.45 1.78 -0.75
N LYS A 133 23.54 2.18 -2.02
CA LYS A 133 23.04 3.49 -2.49
C LYS A 133 21.53 3.56 -2.38
N TYR A 134 20.82 2.48 -2.71
CA TYR A 134 19.37 2.40 -2.60
C TYR A 134 18.92 2.49 -1.13
N GLU A 135 19.54 1.68 -0.26
CA GLU A 135 19.24 1.66 1.18
C GLU A 135 19.57 3.00 1.86
N ASN A 136 20.71 3.62 1.56
CA ASN A 136 21.08 4.91 2.13
C ASN A 136 20.12 6.03 1.73
N ARG A 137 19.63 6.04 0.47
CA ARG A 137 18.63 7.02 0.03
C ARG A 137 17.32 6.85 0.77
N PHE A 138 16.91 5.61 1.03
CA PHE A 138 15.70 5.32 1.78
C PHE A 138 15.84 5.77 3.24
N LYS A 139 16.94 5.42 3.91
CA LYS A 139 17.22 5.82 5.29
C LYS A 139 17.25 7.34 5.43
N LEU A 140 17.86 8.04 4.48
CA LEU A 140 17.85 9.51 4.45
C LEU A 140 16.43 10.07 4.33
N CYS A 141 15.58 9.48 3.47
CA CYS A 141 14.19 9.89 3.35
C CYS A 141 13.44 9.71 4.67
N LEU A 142 13.53 8.54 5.31
CA LEU A 142 12.88 8.31 6.60
C LEU A 142 13.36 9.28 7.68
N GLN A 143 14.68 9.49 7.81
CA GLN A 143 15.24 10.45 8.77
C GLN A 143 14.70 11.87 8.57
N THR A 144 14.38 12.25 7.33
CA THR A 144 13.89 13.58 6.99
C THR A 144 12.41 13.76 7.36
N PHE A 145 11.58 12.71 7.20
CA PHE A 145 10.12 12.83 7.25
C PHE A 145 9.42 12.05 8.37
N GLN A 146 10.08 11.11 9.05
CA GLN A 146 9.44 10.20 10.02
C GLN A 146 8.98 10.88 11.32
N ASN A 147 9.52 12.07 11.64
CA ASN A 147 9.18 12.86 12.83
C ASN A 147 8.47 14.19 12.49
N GLN A 148 7.99 14.34 11.25
CA GLN A 148 7.19 15.49 10.83
C GLN A 148 5.70 15.18 11.00
#